data_AF-G4T216-F1
#
_entry.id   AF-G4T216-F1
#
_cell.length_a   1.000
_cell.length_b   1.000
_cell.length_c   1.000
_cell.angle_alpha   90.00
_cell.angle_beta   90.00
_cell.angle_gamma   90.00
#
_symmetry.space_group_name_H-M   'P 1'
#
loop_
_entity.id
_entity.type
_entity.pdbx_description
1 polymer ?
#
loop_
_entity_poly.entity_id
_entity_poly.type
_entity_poly.pdbx_seq_one_letter_code
_entity_poly.pdbx_strand_id
1 'polypeptide(L)' 'MKIQPQYITNAAGEKISVVLSLDDYEEMLEDLAAIAERKDEPSVAFDEAIKALTKNRTCSIALYSSYIKLPGASSDIAEI' A
#
# COMPACT_ATOMS: atom_id res chain seq x y z
N MET A 1 -8.75 7.52 -6.24
CA MET A 1 -9.16 7.24 -7.62
C MET A 1 -10.67 7.29 -7.72
N LYS A 2 -11.25 8.07 -8.64
CA LYS A 2 -12.70 8.09 -8.89
C LYS A 2 -12.96 7.83 -10.37
N ILE A 3 -12.81 6.58 -10.77
CA ILE A 3 -13.21 6.07 -12.08
C ILE A 3 -14.74 6.15 -12.24
N GLN A 4 -15.19 6.58 -13.41
CA GLN A 4 -16.63 6.65 -13.76
C GLN A 4 -16.93 5.73 -14.95
N PRO A 5 -16.89 4.39 -14.75
CA PRO A 5 -17.10 3.44 -15.82
C PRO A 5 -18.54 3.47 -16.34
N GLN A 6 -18.68 3.42 -17.66
CA GLN A 6 -19.97 3.17 -18.31
C GLN A 6 -20.07 1.69 -18.66
N TYR A 7 -21.28 1.14 -18.67
CA TYR A 7 -21.50 -0.27 -18.93
C TYR A 7 -22.46 -0.45 -20.09
N ILE A 8 -22.16 -1.41 -20.96
CA ILE A 8 -23.11 -1.92 -21.96
C ILE A 8 -23.80 -3.13 -21.35
N THR A 9 -25.13 -3.13 -21.35
CA THR A 9 -25.95 -4.21 -20.80
C THR A 9 -26.69 -4.95 -21.89
N ASN A 10 -26.91 -6.25 -21.70
CA ASN A 10 -27.79 -7.04 -22.56
C ASN A 10 -29.28 -6.77 -22.26
N ALA A 11 -30.18 -7.41 -23.02
CA ALA A 11 -31.63 -7.24 -22.83
C ALA A 11 -32.16 -7.72 -21.47
N ALA A 12 -31.42 -8.59 -20.77
CA ALA A 12 -31.72 -9.03 -19.41
C ALA A 12 -31.17 -8.07 -18.33
N GLY A 13 -30.45 -7.02 -18.73
CA GLY A 13 -29.82 -6.04 -17.82
C GLY A 13 -28.45 -6.47 -17.30
N GLU A 14 -27.88 -7.57 -17.80
CA GLU A 14 -26.55 -8.03 -17.39
C GLU A 14 -25.47 -7.23 -18.11
N LYS A 15 -24.45 -6.80 -17.35
CA LYS A 15 -23.31 -6.02 -17.88
C LYS A 15 -22.41 -6.94 -18.71
N ILE A 16 -22.29 -6.66 -20.00
CA ILE A 16 -21.49 -7.46 -20.94
C ILE A 16 -20.15 -6.83 -21.27
N SER A 17 -20.03 -5.50 -21.18
CA SER A 17 -18.78 -4.79 -21.39
C SER A 17 -18.75 -3.47 -20.64
N VAL A 18 -17.54 -2.94 -20.48
CA VAL A 18 -17.26 -1.67 -19.81
C VAL A 18 -16.62 -0.71 -20.81
N VAL A 19 -17.02 0.55 -20.76
CA VAL A 19 -16.44 1.65 -21.51
C VAL A 19 -15.75 2.56 -20.51
N LEU A 20 -14.46 2.78 -20.73
CA LEU A 20 -13.57 3.60 -19.91
C LEU A 20 -12.90 4.64 -20.82
N SER A 21 -12.46 5.76 -20.24
CA SER A 21 -11.52 6.64 -20.92
C SER A 21 -10.20 5.90 -21.11
N LEU A 22 -9.43 6.31 -22.12
CA LEU A 22 -8.11 5.74 -22.35
C LEU A 22 -7.19 6.02 -21.15
N ASP A 23 -7.23 7.25 -20.63
CA ASP A 23 -6.46 7.67 -19.45
C ASP A 23 -6.72 6.76 -18.24
N ASP A 24 -7.99 6.46 -17.92
CA ASP A 24 -8.35 5.59 -16.79
C ASP A 24 -7.84 4.15 -17.02
N TYR A 25 -7.86 3.67 -18.26
CA TYR A 25 -7.36 2.34 -18.61
C TYR A 25 -5.83 2.25 -18.50
N GLU A 26 -5.11 3.26 -18.96
CA GLU A 26 -3.65 3.34 -18.87
C GLU A 26 -3.17 3.40 -17.42
N GLU A 27 -3.80 4.21 -16.56
CA GLU A 27 -3.48 4.27 -15.13
C GLU A 27 -3.66 2.89 -14.45
N MET A 28 -4.73 2.17 -14.80
CA MET A 28 -4.95 0.81 -14.29
C MET A 28 -3.89 -0.20 -14.75
N LEU A 29 -3.34 -0.04 -15.95
CA LEU A 29 -2.28 -0.90 -16.47
C LEU A 29 -0.97 -0.73 -15.68
N GLU A 30 -0.64 0.50 -15.26
CA GLU A 30 0.55 0.77 -14.44
C GLU A 30 0.46 0.06 -13.09
N ASP A 31 -0.68 0.17 -12.41
CA ASP A 31 -0.92 -0.51 -11.14
C ASP A 31 -0.85 -2.05 -11.30
N LEU A 32 -1.45 -2.58 -12.37
CA LEU A 32 -1.41 -4.02 -12.67
C LEU A 32 0.00 -4.52 -12.98
N ALA A 33 0.80 -3.72 -13.68
CA ALA A 33 2.19 -4.05 -13.97
C ALA A 33 3.01 -4.15 -12.68
N ALA A 34 2.87 -3.19 -11.76
CA ALA A 34 3.55 -3.21 -10.47
C ALA A 34 3.16 -4.44 -9.62
N ILE A 35 1.90 -4.88 -9.68
CA ILE A 35 1.45 -6.11 -9.01
C ILE A 35 2.02 -7.35 -9.68
N ALA A 36 2.05 -7.39 -11.02
CA ALA A 36 2.55 -8.53 -11.78
C ALA A 36 4.06 -8.76 -11.55
N GLU A 37 4.85 -7.69 -11.51
CA GLU A 37 6.29 -7.75 -11.20
C GLU A 37 6.57 -8.39 -9.84
N ARG A 38 5.69 -8.16 -8.86
CA ARG A 38 5.84 -8.63 -7.48
C ARG A 38 5.07 -9.91 -7.18
N LYS A 39 4.37 -10.49 -8.15
CA LYS A 39 3.42 -11.60 -7.95
C LYS A 39 4.09 -12.85 -7.37
N ASP A 40 5.30 -13.15 -7.81
CA ASP A 40 6.06 -14.34 -7.40
C ASP A 40 7.04 -14.04 -6.25
N GLU A 41 7.06 -12.80 -5.73
CA GLU A 41 7.87 -12.45 -4.58
C GLU A 41 7.32 -13.15 -3.32
N PRO A 42 8.19 -13.77 -2.49
CA PRO A 42 7.75 -14.37 -1.24
C PRO A 42 7.22 -13.28 -0.30
N SER A 43 5.98 -13.44 0.15
CA SER A 43 5.39 -12.58 1.18
C SER A 43 5.95 -12.94 2.56
N VAL A 44 6.19 -11.93 3.37
CA VAL A 44 6.64 -12.07 4.77
C VAL A 44 5.52 -11.65 5.71
N ALA A 45 5.48 -12.23 6.90
CA ALA A 45 4.53 -11.81 7.92
C ALA A 45 4.79 -10.34 8.31
N PHE A 46 3.72 -9.61 8.63
CA PHE A 46 3.81 -8.18 8.99
C PHE A 46 4.81 -7.93 10.12
N ASP A 47 4.80 -8.74 11.17
CA ASP A 47 5.73 -8.62 12.29
C ASP A 47 7.20 -8.84 11.89
N GLU A 48 7.46 -9.73 10.93
CA GLU A 48 8.79 -9.99 10.40
C GLU A 48 9.26 -8.83 9.51
N ALA A 49 8.36 -8.26 8.70
CA ALA A 49 8.63 -7.05 7.93
C ALA A 49 9.00 -5.88 8.85
N ILE A 50 8.24 -5.66 9.94
CA ILE A 50 8.51 -4.59 10.92
C ILE A 50 9.85 -4.83 11.64
N LYS A 51 10.18 -6.07 12.00
CA LYS A 51 11.49 -6.43 12.58
C LYS A 51 12.64 -6.18 11.59
N ALA A 52 12.48 -6.55 10.33
CA ALA A 52 13.48 -6.31 9.29
C ALA A 52 13.68 -4.80 9.04
N LEU A 53 12.58 -4.03 8.99
CA LEU A 53 12.62 -2.58 8.84
C LEU A 53 13.25 -1.91 10.06
N THR A 54 12.91 -2.29 11.29
CA THR A 54 13.52 -1.71 12.50
C THR A 54 14.99 -2.06 12.66
N LYS A 55 15.41 -3.25 12.22
CA LYS A 55 16.83 -3.65 12.16
C LYS A 55 17.62 -2.85 11.12
N ASN A 56 17.04 -2.57 9.95
CA ASN A 56 17.66 -1.76 8.90
C ASN A 56 17.51 -0.23 9.11
N ARG A 57 16.55 0.22 9.93
CA ARG A 57 16.35 1.62 10.34
C ARG A 57 17.57 2.21 11.07
N THR A 58 18.46 1.36 11.58
CA THR A 58 19.75 1.80 12.16
C THR A 58 20.72 2.34 11.09
N CYS A 59 20.50 2.12 9.79
CA CYS A 59 21.39 2.60 8.72
C CYS A 59 21.03 3.99 8.14
N SER A 60 19.97 4.68 8.61
CA SER A 60 19.70 6.07 8.17
C SER A 60 19.02 7.01 9.19
N ILE A 61 18.52 6.51 10.33
CA ILE A 61 17.74 7.34 11.29
C ILE A 61 18.60 7.98 12.40
N ALA A 62 19.93 7.89 12.33
CA ALA A 62 20.80 8.72 13.17
C ALA A 62 20.60 10.25 12.98
N LEU A 63 19.74 10.69 12.03
CA LEU A 63 19.42 12.10 11.78
C LEU A 63 18.00 12.55 12.16
N TYR A 64 17.09 11.67 12.58
CA TYR A 64 15.66 12.03 12.80
C TYR A 64 15.10 11.61 14.18
N SER A 65 15.96 11.43 15.18
CA SER A 65 15.55 11.14 16.56
C SER A 65 14.92 12.34 17.31
N SER A 66 14.81 13.51 16.68
CA SER A 66 14.23 14.71 17.30
C SER A 66 12.72 14.86 17.11
N TYR A 67 12.09 14.16 16.17
CA TYR A 67 10.71 14.48 15.74
C TYR A 67 9.61 13.50 16.13
N ILE A 68 9.91 12.38 16.79
CA ILE A 68 8.87 11.44 17.25
C ILE A 68 8.93 11.31 18.77
N LYS A 69 8.58 12.40 19.46
CA LYS A 69 8.07 12.30 20.83
C LYS A 69 6.56 12.07 20.70
N LEU A 70 6.13 10.81 20.64
CA LEU A 70 4.71 10.50 20.74
C LEU A 70 4.24 10.86 22.16
N PRO A 71 3.25 11.74 22.34
CA PRO A 71 2.72 12.05 23.66
C PRO A 71 1.87 10.85 24.12
N GLY A 72 2.31 10.17 25.17
CA GLY A 72 1.52 9.10 25.79
C GLY A 72 2.26 7.81 26.18
N ALA A 73 3.59 7.74 26.05
CA ALA A 73 4.34 6.67 26.72
C ALA A 73 4.39 6.97 28.22
N SER A 74 3.53 6.30 28.99
CA SER A 74 3.48 6.36 30.46
C SER A 74 4.87 6.17 31.04
N SER A 75 5.19 7.02 32.01
CA SER A 75 6.46 7.15 32.72
C SER A 75 6.78 6.00 33.68
N ASP A 76 6.37 4.78 33.36
CA ASP A 76 6.48 3.64 34.26
C ASP A 76 7.22 2.49 33.59
N ILE A 77 8.52 2.67 33.38
CA ILE A 77 9.45 1.56 33.36
C ILE A 77 10.85 2.03 33.75
N ALA A 78 11.38 1.33 34.74
CA ALA A 78 12.74 1.32 35.27
C ALA A 78 13.06 2.39 36.33
N GLU A 79 12.83 1.98 37.57
CA GLU A 79 13.75 2.19 38.70
C GLU A 79 15.21 2.34 38.24
N ILE A 80 15.83 3.45 38.65
CA ILE A 80 17.12 3.59 39.36
C ILE A 80 17.28 5.08 39.72
#